data_AF-A0A7S3YVA2-F1
#
_entry.id   AF-A0A7S3YVA2-F1
#
_cell.length_a   1.000
_cell.length_b   1.000
_cell.length_c   1.000
_cell.angle_alpha   90.00
_cell.angle_beta   90.00
_cell.angle_gamma   90.00
#
_symmetry.space_group_name_H-M   'P 1'
#
loop_
_entity.id
_entity.type
_entity.pdbx_description
1 polymer ?
#
loop_
_entity_poly.entity_id
_entity_poly.type
_entity_poly.pdbx_seq_one_letter_code
_entity_poly.pdbx_strand_id
1 'polypeptide(L)'
;MASEQPPKSSADSYGSFTDTKRARSDILEENFVKNSWFSSGLWQTPRLRKDWHTLHDEDDGRYSSLNTFFDVLFAITINTITLQLRNRQTLPEFYHWARYYGIMISLWLSTCEYSSRFDNDDVAHKIFWSLYGIGILGMLMHVRGDEWSSNSSVFSLCLGWVYILLGTHWFRCALAISRCFLFATVLGTAKLAFGFYRMKWRMFACVCSLCWRVRTLSLSSSSWLCKNWAQRRA
;
A
#
# COMPACT_ATOMS: atom_id res chain seq x y z
N MET A 1 19.86 7.34 70.26
CA MET A 1 20.19 8.75 69.98
C MET A 1 20.11 8.94 68.48
N ALA A 2 18.97 9.43 67.99
CA ALA A 2 18.77 9.73 66.57
C ALA A 2 19.28 11.16 66.34
N SER A 3 20.24 11.34 65.44
CA SER A 3 20.78 12.67 65.11
C SER A 3 19.84 13.36 64.13
N GLU A 4 19.23 14.46 64.55
CA GLU A 4 18.47 15.36 63.66
C GLU A 4 19.40 15.95 62.61
N GLN A 5 19.14 15.66 61.33
CA GLN A 5 19.80 16.34 60.23
C GLN A 5 19.18 17.72 60.02
N PRO A 6 20.00 18.78 59.80
CA PRO A 6 19.50 20.13 59.61
C PRO A 6 18.69 20.25 58.30
N PRO A 7 17.66 21.12 58.28
CA PRO A 7 16.79 21.32 57.14
C PRO A 7 17.58 21.83 55.93
N LYS A 8 17.51 21.10 54.81
CA LYS A 8 18.15 21.49 53.55
C LYS A 8 17.51 22.78 53.03
N SER A 9 18.33 23.81 52.91
CA SER A 9 18.04 25.10 52.28
C SER A 9 17.46 24.90 50.87
N SER A 10 16.31 25.53 50.60
CA SER A 10 15.55 25.46 49.34
C SER A 10 16.11 26.32 48.20
N ALA A 11 17.32 26.84 48.33
CA ALA A 11 17.91 27.77 47.37
C ALA A 11 18.54 27.10 46.12
N ASP A 12 18.76 25.79 46.14
CA ASP A 12 19.47 25.09 45.07
C ASP A 12 18.57 24.57 43.93
N SER A 13 17.25 24.79 43.99
CA SER A 13 16.30 24.17 43.04
C SER A 13 16.11 24.92 41.70
N TYR A 14 16.71 26.11 41.53
CA TYR A 14 16.52 26.92 40.31
C TYR A 14 17.61 26.75 39.24
N GLY A 15 18.72 26.05 39.54
CA GLY A 15 19.79 25.77 38.57
C GLY A 15 19.52 24.57 37.64
N SER A 16 18.55 23.70 37.96
CA SER A 16 18.38 22.39 37.30
C SER A 16 17.57 22.43 35.99
N PHE A 17 16.84 23.52 35.71
CA PHE A 17 15.96 23.58 34.53
C PHE A 17 16.69 23.96 33.23
N THR A 18 17.82 24.67 33.32
CA THR A 18 18.62 25.03 32.14
C THR A 18 19.47 23.86 31.66
N ASP A 19 19.99 23.04 32.57
CA ASP A 19 20.81 21.87 32.23
C ASP A 19 19.98 20.74 31.60
N THR A 20 18.74 20.55 32.05
CA THR A 20 17.83 19.56 31.44
C THR A 20 17.42 19.94 30.02
N LYS A 21 17.29 21.23 29.70
CA LYS A 21 17.02 21.68 28.32
C LYS A 21 18.20 21.44 27.38
N ARG A 22 19.43 21.67 27.85
CA ARG A 22 20.65 21.47 27.06
C ARG A 22 20.92 19.99 26.81
N ALA A 23 20.80 19.15 27.84
CA ALA A 23 20.90 17.69 27.66
C ALA A 23 19.84 17.16 26.67
N ARG A 24 18.63 17.73 26.67
CA ARG A 24 17.58 17.35 25.72
C ARG A 24 17.87 17.81 24.28
N SER A 25 18.44 19.00 24.08
CA SER A 25 18.83 19.44 22.72
C SER A 25 19.94 18.57 22.14
N ASP A 26 20.92 18.21 22.96
CA ASP A 26 22.07 17.42 22.51
C ASP A 26 21.65 15.99 22.13
N ILE A 27 20.77 15.39 22.94
CA ILE A 27 20.14 14.08 22.61
C ILE A 27 19.31 14.18 21.34
N LEU A 28 18.59 15.29 21.10
CA LEU A 28 17.80 15.46 19.89
C LEU A 28 18.68 15.65 18.65
N GLU A 29 19.76 16.42 18.73
CA GLU A 29 20.70 16.59 17.62
C GLU A 29 21.43 15.29 17.30
N GLU A 30 21.90 14.55 18.31
CA GLU A 30 22.54 13.25 18.09
C GLU A 30 21.56 12.26 17.43
N ASN A 31 20.32 12.21 17.90
CA ASN A 31 19.29 11.39 17.28
C ASN A 31 18.94 11.88 15.86
N PHE A 32 18.97 13.18 15.59
CA PHE A 32 18.68 13.74 14.27
C PHE A 32 19.80 13.43 13.26
N VAL A 33 21.06 13.56 13.67
CA VAL A 33 22.24 13.21 12.86
C VAL A 33 22.28 11.71 12.61
N LYS A 34 22.01 10.88 13.64
CA LYS A 34 21.95 9.43 13.51
C LYS A 34 20.76 8.96 12.68
N ASN A 35 19.64 9.70 12.72
CA ASN A 35 18.47 9.48 11.87
C ASN A 35 18.56 10.23 10.53
N SER A 36 19.70 10.81 10.16
CA SER A 36 19.87 11.44 8.85
C SER A 36 19.62 10.39 7.77
N TRP A 37 18.55 10.58 7.01
CA TRP A 37 18.02 9.62 6.04
C TRP A 37 19.06 9.22 4.98
N PHE A 38 20.06 10.06 4.77
CA PHE A 38 21.10 9.88 3.77
C PHE A 38 22.37 9.23 4.31
N SER A 39 22.59 9.19 5.62
CA SER A 39 23.85 8.69 6.21
C SER A 39 24.02 7.18 6.07
N SER A 40 22.89 6.45 6.03
CA SER A 40 22.86 4.99 6.08
C SER A 40 22.74 4.34 4.69
N GLY A 41 22.84 5.14 3.62
CA GLY A 41 22.67 4.70 2.24
C GLY A 41 21.21 4.47 1.85
N LEU A 42 20.92 4.60 0.56
CA LEU A 42 19.55 4.45 0.02
C LEU A 42 19.05 2.99 0.08
N TRP A 43 19.97 2.03 0.08
CA TRP A 43 19.70 0.58 0.04
C TRP A 43 20.30 -0.13 1.25
N GLN A 44 19.67 0.04 2.40
CA GLN A 44 20.01 -0.76 3.57
C GLN A 44 19.50 -2.20 3.41
N THR A 45 20.26 -3.14 3.97
CA THR A 45 19.90 -4.55 3.97
C THR A 45 18.67 -4.75 4.85
N PRO A 46 17.56 -5.30 4.32
CA PRO A 46 16.38 -5.55 5.11
C PRO A 46 16.70 -6.48 6.27
N ARG A 47 16.11 -6.20 7.43
CA ARG A 47 16.23 -7.02 8.64
C ARG A 47 14.99 -7.89 8.79
N LEU A 48 15.20 -9.12 9.26
CA LEU A 48 14.12 -10.02 9.64
C LEU A 48 13.74 -9.70 11.08
N ARG A 49 12.50 -9.27 11.31
CA ARG A 49 12.00 -8.97 12.66
C ARG A 49 11.60 -10.24 13.40
N LYS A 50 10.79 -11.08 12.74
CA LYS A 50 10.32 -12.35 13.28
C LYS A 50 10.86 -13.48 12.43
N ASP A 51 11.68 -14.33 13.04
CA ASP A 51 12.07 -15.61 12.46
C ASP A 51 11.07 -16.68 12.91
N TRP A 52 11.05 -17.84 12.25
CA TRP A 52 10.18 -18.95 12.61
C TRP A 52 10.39 -19.41 14.06
N HIS A 53 11.60 -19.25 14.57
CA HIS A 53 11.97 -19.61 15.93
C HIS A 53 11.53 -18.56 16.97
N THR A 54 11.36 -17.29 16.58
CA THR A 54 10.98 -16.18 17.47
C THR A 54 9.53 -15.75 17.28
N LEU A 55 8.71 -16.59 16.64
CA LEU A 55 7.31 -16.28 16.36
C LEU A 55 6.49 -16.12 17.65
N HIS A 56 6.88 -16.83 18.71
CA HIS A 56 6.23 -16.84 20.02
C HIS A 56 6.77 -15.77 20.98
N ASP A 57 7.87 -15.10 20.63
CA ASP A 57 8.38 -14.01 21.46
C ASP A 57 7.42 -12.83 21.31
N GLU A 58 6.78 -12.47 22.42
CA GLU A 58 5.98 -11.26 22.57
C GLU A 58 6.91 -10.05 22.62
N ASP A 59 7.56 -9.76 21.49
CA ASP A 59 8.24 -8.49 21.32
C ASP A 59 7.18 -7.40 21.14
N ASP A 60 7.21 -6.37 21.99
CA ASP A 60 6.37 -5.16 21.97
C ASP A 60 6.72 -4.31 20.74
N GLY A 61 6.53 -4.91 19.57
CA GLY A 61 6.99 -4.40 18.30
C GLY A 61 6.50 -2.98 18.12
N ARG A 62 7.44 -2.02 18.06
CA ARG A 62 7.14 -0.65 17.65
C ARG A 62 6.32 -0.69 16.37
N TYR A 63 5.06 -0.31 16.48
CA TYR A 63 4.17 -0.14 15.34
C TYR A 63 4.62 1.09 14.57
N SER A 64 5.07 0.87 13.34
CA SER A 64 5.36 1.98 12.43
C SER A 64 4.08 2.79 12.21
N SER A 65 4.16 4.11 12.35
CA SER A 65 3.04 5.04 12.09
C SER A 65 2.48 4.87 10.68
N LEU A 66 3.32 4.42 9.74
CA LEU A 66 2.96 4.11 8.37
C LEU A 66 2.05 2.87 8.27
N ASN A 67 2.23 1.84 9.11
CA ASN A 67 1.30 0.71 9.17
C ASN A 67 -0.08 1.19 9.65
N THR A 68 -0.12 2.03 10.69
CA THR A 68 -1.37 2.61 11.20
C THR A 68 -2.09 3.45 10.12
N PHE A 69 -1.34 4.23 9.33
CA PHE A 69 -1.90 4.96 8.19
C PHE A 69 -2.58 4.01 7.18
N PHE A 70 -1.93 2.89 6.84
CA PHE A 70 -2.51 1.90 5.95
C PHE A 70 -3.74 1.22 6.52
N ASP A 71 -3.73 0.86 7.80
CA ASP A 71 -4.89 0.26 8.47
C ASP A 71 -6.12 1.18 8.41
N VAL A 72 -5.93 2.47 8.69
CA VAL A 72 -6.99 3.48 8.55
C VAL A 72 -7.46 3.59 7.09
N LEU A 73 -6.54 3.58 6.13
CA LEU A 73 -6.87 3.66 4.71
C LEU A 73 -7.68 2.43 4.23
N PHE A 74 -7.32 1.23 4.68
CA PHE A 74 -8.07 0.01 4.41
C PHE A 74 -9.45 0.03 5.08
N ALA A 75 -9.55 0.50 6.33
CA ALA A 75 -10.82 0.63 7.03
C ALA A 75 -11.78 1.61 6.31
N ILE A 76 -11.27 2.77 5.87
CA ILE A 76 -12.03 3.73 5.06
C ILE A 76 -12.49 3.10 3.75
N THR A 77 -11.62 2.34 3.10
CA THR A 77 -11.92 1.68 1.83
C THR A 77 -13.02 0.64 1.98
N ILE A 78 -12.91 -0.23 2.99
CA ILE A 78 -13.91 -1.25 3.32
C ILE A 78 -15.25 -0.59 3.67
N ASN A 79 -15.23 0.46 4.47
CA ASN A 79 -16.44 1.21 4.81
C ASN A 79 -17.10 1.82 3.56
N THR A 80 -16.30 2.41 2.67
CA THR A 80 -16.78 2.99 1.40
C THR A 80 -17.43 1.94 0.50
N ILE A 81 -16.83 0.76 0.40
CA ILE A 81 -17.38 -0.39 -0.35
C ILE A 81 -18.68 -0.88 0.30
N THR A 82 -18.72 -0.96 1.63
CA THR A 82 -19.90 -1.42 2.38
C THR A 82 -21.09 -0.46 2.26
N LEU A 83 -20.85 0.85 2.30
CA LEU A 83 -21.89 1.86 2.10
C LEU A 83 -22.53 1.77 0.71
N GLN A 84 -21.80 1.31 -0.31
CA GLN A 84 -22.36 1.11 -1.65
C GLN A 84 -23.34 -0.05 -1.69
N LEU A 85 -23.05 -1.15 -0.98
CA LEU A 85 -23.93 -2.31 -0.89
C LEU A 85 -25.26 -1.95 -0.20
N ARG A 86 -25.22 -1.09 0.83
CA ARG A 86 -26.43 -0.69 1.56
C ARG A 86 -27.50 -0.06 0.65
N ASN A 87 -27.07 0.65 -0.40
CA ASN A 87 -27.97 1.34 -1.31
C ASN A 87 -28.50 0.45 -2.44
N ARG A 88 -28.00 -0.80 -2.55
CA ARG A 88 -28.06 -1.63 -3.76
C ARG A 88 -28.22 -3.10 -3.35
N GLN A 89 -29.47 -3.52 -3.17
CA GLN A 89 -29.82 -4.84 -2.61
C GLN A 89 -30.08 -5.92 -3.69
N THR A 90 -29.36 -5.88 -4.81
CA THR A 90 -29.49 -6.93 -5.83
C THR A 90 -28.36 -7.97 -5.70
N LEU A 91 -28.64 -9.23 -6.05
CA LEU A 91 -27.64 -10.32 -6.01
C LEU A 91 -26.38 -10.02 -6.86
N PRO A 92 -26.48 -9.47 -8.09
CA PRO A 92 -25.30 -9.11 -8.87
C PRO A 92 -24.43 -8.05 -8.16
N GLU A 93 -25.05 -7.06 -7.52
CA GLU A 93 -24.33 -6.01 -6.78
C GLU A 93 -23.62 -6.58 -5.54
N PHE A 94 -24.24 -7.55 -4.86
CA PHE A 94 -23.58 -8.29 -3.78
C PHE A 94 -22.33 -9.04 -4.26
N TYR A 95 -22.41 -9.72 -5.41
CA TYR A 95 -21.25 -10.41 -5.98
C TYR A 95 -20.11 -9.43 -6.32
N HIS A 96 -20.43 -8.28 -6.92
CA HIS A 96 -19.42 -7.24 -7.19
C HIS A 96 -18.79 -6.71 -5.91
N TRP A 97 -19.60 -6.43 -4.89
CA TRP A 97 -19.14 -6.02 -3.56
C TRP A 97 -18.19 -7.06 -2.96
N ALA A 98 -18.60 -8.33 -2.92
CA ALA A 98 -17.83 -9.42 -2.32
C ALA A 98 -16.46 -9.58 -2.99
N ARG A 99 -16.40 -9.38 -4.31
CA ARG A 99 -15.14 -9.38 -5.06
C ARG A 99 -14.22 -8.23 -4.64
N TYR A 100 -14.70 -6.99 -4.60
CA TYR A 100 -13.88 -5.85 -4.20
C TYR A 100 -13.44 -5.96 -2.74
N TYR A 101 -14.34 -6.38 -1.85
CA TYR A 101 -14.05 -6.64 -0.45
C TYR A 101 -12.97 -7.72 -0.29
N GLY A 102 -13.13 -8.87 -0.94
CA GLY A 102 -12.15 -9.95 -0.89
C GLY A 102 -10.78 -9.53 -1.41
N ILE A 103 -10.73 -8.74 -2.48
CA ILE A 103 -9.47 -8.16 -2.99
C ILE A 103 -8.82 -7.26 -1.93
N MET A 104 -9.59 -6.33 -1.34
CA MET A 104 -9.05 -5.41 -0.33
C MET A 104 -8.56 -6.14 0.92
N ILE A 105 -9.31 -7.13 1.41
CA ILE A 105 -8.90 -7.97 2.55
C ILE A 105 -7.65 -8.77 2.22
N SER A 106 -7.57 -9.40 1.04
CA SER A 106 -6.39 -10.16 0.62
C SER A 106 -5.13 -9.29 0.57
N LEU A 107 -5.31 -8.04 0.14
CA LEU A 107 -4.23 -7.08 0.02
C LEU A 107 -3.79 -6.57 1.40
N TRP A 108 -4.73 -6.25 2.27
CA TRP A 108 -4.45 -5.90 3.66
C TRP A 108 -3.72 -7.04 4.39
N LEU A 109 -4.20 -8.29 4.29
CA LEU A 109 -3.52 -9.45 4.88
C LEU A 109 -2.09 -9.63 4.34
N SER A 110 -1.88 -9.47 3.03
CA SER A 110 -0.55 -9.53 2.42
C SER A 110 0.38 -8.42 2.92
N THR A 111 -0.20 -7.27 3.26
CA THR A 111 0.49 -6.10 3.81
C THR A 111 0.91 -6.39 5.26
N CYS A 112 -0.01 -6.86 6.09
CA CYS A 112 0.26 -7.26 7.47
C CYS A 112 1.29 -8.38 7.54
N GLU A 113 1.19 -9.39 6.65
CA GLU A 113 2.16 -10.48 6.56
C GLU A 113 3.56 -9.95 6.26
N TYR A 114 3.68 -9.00 5.32
CA TYR A 114 4.96 -8.38 5.01
C TYR A 114 5.48 -7.52 6.17
N SER A 115 4.67 -6.61 6.72
CA SER A 115 5.06 -5.72 7.83
C SER A 115 5.42 -6.49 9.11
N SER A 116 4.78 -7.62 9.38
CA SER A 116 5.08 -8.45 10.55
C SER A 116 6.45 -9.12 10.49
N ARG A 117 6.94 -9.41 9.27
CA ARG A 117 8.22 -10.11 9.05
C ARG A 117 9.38 -9.16 8.76
N PHE A 118 9.13 -8.15 7.93
CA PHE A 118 10.15 -7.26 7.39
C PHE A 118 9.79 -5.81 7.75
N ASP A 119 10.20 -5.39 8.95
CA ASP A 119 10.08 -4.00 9.38
C ASP A 119 11.42 -3.30 9.11
N ASN A 120 11.46 -2.46 8.08
CA ASN A 120 12.67 -1.74 7.68
C ASN A 120 12.41 -0.25 7.70
N ASP A 121 13.29 0.52 8.34
CA ASP A 121 13.16 1.99 8.41
C ASP A 121 13.90 2.71 7.26
N ASP A 122 14.30 1.95 6.24
CA ASP A 122 15.08 2.43 5.10
C ASP A 122 14.31 3.46 4.24
N VAL A 123 15.04 4.39 3.63
CA VAL A 123 14.47 5.37 2.70
C VAL A 123 13.80 4.70 1.51
N ALA A 124 14.43 3.67 0.92
CA ALA A 124 13.82 2.92 -0.18
C ALA A 124 12.48 2.31 0.24
N HIS A 125 12.42 1.69 1.42
CA HIS A 125 11.18 1.12 1.96
C HIS A 125 10.09 2.19 2.08
N LYS A 126 10.40 3.36 2.65
CA LYS A 126 9.45 4.49 2.76
C LYS A 126 8.95 4.99 1.41
N ILE A 127 9.82 5.10 0.41
CA ILE A 127 9.44 5.49 -0.96
C ILE A 127 8.49 4.45 -1.55
N PHE A 128 8.85 3.17 -1.48
CA PHE A 128 8.03 2.10 -2.02
C PHE A 128 6.66 2.02 -1.33
N TRP A 129 6.61 2.18 -0.01
CA TRP A 129 5.34 2.26 0.71
C TRP A 129 4.52 3.49 0.36
N SER A 130 5.17 4.63 0.10
CA SER A 130 4.46 5.81 -0.39
C SER A 130 3.81 5.53 -1.77
N LEU A 131 4.55 4.89 -2.68
CA LEU A 131 4.03 4.44 -3.99
C LEU A 131 2.93 3.39 -3.85
N TYR A 132 3.07 2.49 -2.87
CA TYR A 132 2.06 1.51 -2.50
C TYR A 132 0.76 2.21 -2.08
N GLY A 133 0.86 3.21 -1.20
CA GLY A 133 -0.28 4.00 -0.73
C GLY A 133 -0.95 4.82 -1.81
N ILE A 134 -0.19 5.39 -2.75
CA ILE A 134 -0.76 6.02 -3.94
C ILE A 134 -1.58 5.00 -4.75
N GLY A 135 -1.08 3.76 -4.88
CA GLY A 135 -1.82 2.67 -5.51
C GLY A 135 -3.13 2.35 -4.80
N ILE A 136 -3.13 2.24 -3.46
CA ILE A 136 -4.35 2.01 -2.66
C ILE A 136 -5.33 3.17 -2.81
N LEU A 137 -4.86 4.42 -2.73
CA LEU A 137 -5.69 5.61 -2.94
C LEU A 137 -6.30 5.62 -4.34
N GLY A 138 -5.52 5.25 -5.37
CA GLY A 138 -6.01 5.10 -6.73
C GLY A 138 -7.13 4.07 -6.84
N MET A 139 -7.00 2.92 -6.16
CA MET A 139 -8.08 1.93 -6.08
C MET A 139 -9.32 2.48 -5.37
N LEU A 140 -9.14 3.20 -4.25
CA LEU A 140 -10.24 3.79 -3.48
C LEU A 140 -11.06 4.78 -4.33
N MET A 141 -10.39 5.65 -5.09
CA MET A 141 -11.06 6.60 -5.99
C MET A 141 -11.89 5.92 -7.08
N HIS A 142 -11.45 4.75 -7.55
CA HIS A 142 -12.08 4.04 -8.66
C HIS A 142 -12.99 2.88 -8.23
N VAL A 143 -13.19 2.68 -6.92
CA VAL A 143 -14.00 1.58 -6.40
C VAL A 143 -15.48 1.73 -6.73
N ARG A 144 -15.96 2.95 -7.03
CA ARG A 144 -17.37 3.25 -7.36
C ARG A 144 -17.76 2.94 -8.81
N GLY A 145 -16.89 2.27 -9.58
CA GLY A 145 -17.14 1.98 -10.99
C GLY A 145 -17.98 0.74 -11.22
N ASP A 146 -19.02 0.84 -12.07
CA ASP A 146 -19.67 -0.33 -12.65
C ASP A 146 -18.64 -1.22 -13.38
N GLU A 147 -18.88 -2.52 -13.45
CA GLU A 147 -17.92 -3.48 -14.02
C GLU A 147 -17.54 -3.19 -15.48
N TRP A 148 -18.44 -2.56 -16.24
CA TRP A 148 -18.20 -2.12 -17.62
C TRP A 148 -17.73 -0.66 -17.75
N SER A 149 -17.62 0.07 -16.65
CA SER A 149 -17.12 1.44 -16.66
C SER A 149 -15.60 1.47 -16.82
N SER A 150 -15.09 2.56 -17.39
CA SER A 150 -13.65 2.87 -17.47
C SER A 150 -12.97 2.83 -16.10
N ASN A 151 -13.71 3.08 -15.02
CA ASN A 151 -13.19 3.10 -13.65
C ASN A 151 -12.72 1.70 -13.20
N SER A 152 -13.39 0.63 -13.63
CA SER A 152 -12.99 -0.75 -13.29
C SER A 152 -11.62 -1.14 -13.86
N SER A 153 -11.26 -0.57 -15.02
CA SER A 153 -9.97 -0.75 -15.66
C SER A 153 -8.86 -0.08 -14.86
N VAL A 154 -9.08 1.17 -14.44
CA VAL A 154 -8.11 1.91 -13.61
C VAL A 154 -7.92 1.22 -12.26
N PHE A 155 -9.01 0.78 -11.60
CA PHE A 155 -8.92 0.00 -10.38
C PHE A 155 -8.02 -1.23 -10.54
N SER A 156 -8.20 -1.97 -11.63
CA SER A 156 -7.43 -3.19 -11.89
C SER A 156 -5.96 -2.90 -12.21
N LEU A 157 -5.65 -1.76 -12.86
CA LEU A 157 -4.28 -1.31 -13.08
C LEU A 157 -3.61 -0.91 -11.77
N CYS A 158 -4.29 -0.16 -10.91
CA CYS A 158 -3.80 0.17 -9.57
C CYS A 158 -3.57 -1.09 -8.74
N LEU A 159 -4.48 -2.06 -8.79
CA LEU A 159 -4.31 -3.34 -8.12
C LEU A 159 -3.06 -4.09 -8.62
N GLY A 160 -2.89 -4.16 -9.94
CA GLY A 160 -1.72 -4.80 -10.55
C GLY A 160 -0.42 -4.12 -10.15
N TRP A 161 -0.39 -2.79 -10.19
CA TRP A 161 0.72 -1.96 -9.72
C TRP A 161 1.09 -2.27 -8.27
N VAL A 162 0.10 -2.30 -7.39
CA VAL A 162 0.32 -2.58 -5.97
C VAL A 162 0.90 -3.98 -5.74
N TYR A 163 0.39 -5.01 -6.43
CA TYR A 163 0.94 -6.36 -6.35
C TYR A 163 2.36 -6.46 -6.91
N ILE A 164 2.68 -5.69 -7.95
CA ILE A 164 4.05 -5.61 -8.48
C ILE A 164 4.98 -5.02 -7.43
N LEU A 165 4.63 -3.89 -6.82
CA LEU A 165 5.42 -3.26 -5.75
C LEU A 165 5.60 -4.19 -4.54
N LEU A 166 4.55 -4.91 -4.16
CA LEU A 166 4.65 -5.87 -3.06
C LEU A 166 5.58 -7.03 -3.43
N GLY A 167 5.42 -7.58 -4.65
CA GLY A 167 6.27 -8.65 -5.17
C GLY A 167 7.76 -8.27 -5.27
N THR A 168 8.06 -7.06 -5.73
CA THR A 168 9.46 -6.56 -5.78
C THR A 168 10.06 -6.42 -4.38
N HIS A 169 9.25 -6.03 -3.39
CA HIS A 169 9.69 -5.98 -1.98
C HIS A 169 10.02 -7.36 -1.41
N TRP A 170 9.16 -8.35 -1.67
CA TRP A 170 9.44 -9.74 -1.31
C TRP A 170 10.73 -10.25 -1.97
N PHE A 171 10.93 -9.94 -3.25
CA PHE A 171 12.14 -10.31 -3.98
C PHE A 171 13.41 -9.63 -3.40
N ARG A 172 13.32 -8.34 -3.05
CA ARG A 172 14.42 -7.63 -2.37
C ARG A 172 14.82 -8.33 -1.07
N CYS A 173 13.84 -8.73 -0.27
CA CYS A 173 14.09 -9.44 0.98
C CYS A 173 14.68 -10.84 0.74
N ALA A 174 14.23 -11.54 -0.31
CA ALA A 174 14.78 -12.83 -0.70
C ALA A 174 16.27 -12.75 -1.02
N LEU A 175 16.68 -11.75 -1.83
CA LEU A 175 18.09 -11.57 -2.21
C LEU A 175 19.00 -11.19 -1.04
N ALA A 176 18.46 -10.46 -0.06
CA ALA A 176 19.23 -9.96 1.08
C ALA A 176 19.38 -10.97 2.22
N ILE A 177 18.40 -11.86 2.43
CA ILE A 177 18.34 -12.77 3.57
C ILE A 177 18.24 -14.21 3.08
N SER A 178 19.37 -14.94 3.09
CA SER A 178 19.43 -16.31 2.56
C SER A 178 18.48 -17.28 3.26
N ARG A 179 18.18 -17.07 4.55
CA ARG A 179 17.30 -17.95 5.34
C ARG A 179 15.85 -17.94 4.86
N CYS A 180 15.35 -16.81 4.35
CA CYS A 180 13.98 -16.70 3.86
C CYS A 180 13.88 -16.74 2.33
N PHE A 181 14.98 -17.08 1.63
CA PHE A 181 15.07 -16.98 0.17
C PHE A 181 13.95 -17.73 -0.55
N LEU A 182 13.74 -19.01 -0.25
CA LEU A 182 12.76 -19.85 -0.95
C LEU A 182 11.34 -19.33 -0.73
N PHE A 183 10.99 -19.06 0.53
CA PHE A 183 9.68 -18.55 0.90
C PHE A 183 9.38 -17.19 0.27
N ALA A 184 10.31 -16.24 0.40
CA ALA A 184 10.15 -14.91 -0.13
C ALA A 184 10.12 -14.89 -1.67
N THR A 185 10.86 -15.78 -2.32
CA THR A 185 10.85 -15.94 -3.78
C THR A 185 9.50 -16.49 -4.26
N VAL A 186 8.98 -17.55 -3.63
CA VAL A 186 7.67 -18.12 -4.01
C VAL A 186 6.55 -17.11 -3.81
N LEU A 187 6.49 -16.43 -2.66
CA LEU A 187 5.46 -15.42 -2.42
C LEU A 187 5.63 -14.18 -3.31
N GLY A 188 6.86 -13.74 -3.52
CA GLY A 188 7.16 -12.61 -4.39
C GLY A 188 6.77 -12.89 -5.84
N THR A 189 7.17 -14.04 -6.38
CA THR A 189 6.82 -14.46 -7.76
C THR A 189 5.32 -14.65 -7.94
N ALA A 190 4.61 -15.25 -6.97
CA ALA A 190 3.16 -15.37 -7.02
C ALA A 190 2.46 -14.01 -7.08
N LYS A 191 2.91 -13.05 -6.26
CA LYS A 191 2.37 -11.67 -6.25
C LYS A 191 2.68 -10.93 -7.56
N LEU A 192 3.90 -11.06 -8.09
CA LEU A 192 4.28 -10.50 -9.40
C LEU A 192 3.43 -11.09 -10.52
N ALA A 193 3.31 -12.42 -10.58
CA ALA A 193 2.52 -13.12 -11.60
C ALA A 193 1.06 -12.67 -11.56
N PHE A 194 0.47 -12.56 -10.37
CA PHE A 194 -0.89 -12.06 -10.20
C PHE A 194 -1.03 -10.60 -10.68
N GLY A 195 -0.09 -9.72 -10.31
CA GLY A 195 -0.06 -8.33 -10.75
C GLY A 195 0.03 -8.20 -12.27
N PHE A 196 0.98 -8.90 -12.90
CA PHE A 196 1.14 -8.91 -14.36
C PHE A 196 -0.05 -9.51 -15.08
N TYR A 197 -0.60 -10.62 -14.59
CA TYR A 197 -1.78 -11.24 -15.17
C TYR A 197 -2.97 -10.28 -15.18
N ARG A 198 -3.21 -9.59 -14.05
CA ARG A 198 -4.28 -8.58 -13.95
C ARG A 198 -4.09 -7.41 -14.89
N MET A 199 -2.87 -6.86 -14.98
CA MET A 199 -2.57 -5.75 -15.90
C MET A 199 -2.72 -6.19 -17.36
N LYS A 200 -2.17 -7.35 -17.74
CA LYS A 200 -2.22 -7.89 -19.10
C LYS A 200 -3.65 -8.16 -19.54
N TRP A 201 -4.45 -8.82 -18.69
CA TRP A 201 -5.85 -9.11 -19.00
C TRP A 201 -6.65 -7.84 -19.29
N ARG A 202 -6.43 -6.77 -18.51
CA ARG A 202 -7.13 -5.51 -18.68
C ARG A 202 -6.63 -4.70 -19.86
N MET A 203 -5.32 -4.66 -20.11
CA MET A 203 -4.79 -4.05 -21.32
C MET A 203 -5.36 -4.72 -22.58
N PHE A 204 -5.43 -6.06 -22.59
CA PHE A 204 -6.04 -6.80 -23.68
C PHE A 204 -7.53 -6.45 -23.85
N ALA A 205 -8.31 -6.43 -22.77
CA ALA A 205 -9.72 -6.05 -22.81
C ALA A 205 -9.93 -4.60 -23.31
N CYS A 206 -9.08 -3.66 -22.90
CA CYS A 206 -9.12 -2.27 -23.37
C CYS A 206 -8.81 -2.18 -24.87
N VAL A 207 -7.78 -2.88 -25.35
CA VAL A 207 -7.43 -2.92 -26.78
C VAL A 207 -8.57 -3.52 -27.60
N CYS A 208 -9.14 -4.65 -27.16
CA CYS A 208 -10.29 -5.26 -27.83
C CYS A 208 -11.50 -4.31 -27.86
N SER A 209 -11.79 -3.61 -26.76
CA SER A 209 -12.88 -2.61 -26.71
C SER A 209 -12.61 -1.43 -27.64
N LEU A 210 -11.36 -0.98 -27.77
CA LEU A 210 -10.99 0.12 -28.66
C LEU A 210 -11.15 -0.32 -30.13
N CYS A 211 -10.64 -1.50 -30.49
CA CYS A 211 -10.80 -2.08 -31.82
C CYS A 211 -12.28 -2.27 -32.19
N TRP A 212 -13.11 -2.73 -31.25
CA TRP A 212 -14.55 -2.86 -31.46
C TRP A 212 -15.20 -1.51 -31.76
N ARG A 213 -14.90 -0.47 -30.96
CA ARG A 213 -15.42 0.89 -31.18
C ARG A 213 -15.00 1.46 -32.54
N VAL A 214 -13.75 1.28 -32.94
CA VAL A 214 -13.26 1.69 -34.27
C VAL A 214 -14.02 0.98 -35.38
N ARG A 215 -14.26 -0.33 -35.26
CA ARG A 215 -15.03 -1.11 -36.24
C ARG A 215 -16.49 -0.64 -36.32
N THR A 216 -17.14 -0.35 -35.19
CA THR A 216 -18.52 0.14 -35.19
C THR A 216 -18.63 1.54 -35.82
N LEU A 217 -17.64 2.41 -35.60
CA LEU A 217 -17.62 3.73 -36.24
C LEU A 217 -17.43 3.63 -37.75
N SER A 218 -16.58 2.69 -38.21
CA SER A 218 -16.39 2.41 -39.64
C SER A 218 -17.64 1.83 -40.31
N LEU A 219 -18.40 0.97 -39.62
CA LEU A 219 -19.68 0.46 -40.11
C LEU A 219 -20.78 1.54 -40.12
N SER A 220 -20.77 2.42 -39.12
CA SER A 220 -21.71 3.54 -39.06
C SER A 220 -21.47 4.53 -40.20
N SER A 221 -20.21 4.88 -40.50
CA SER A 221 -19.89 5.84 -41.57
C SER A 221 -20.24 5.29 -42.96
N SER A 222 -20.00 4.00 -43.20
CA SER A 222 -20.40 3.33 -44.45
C SER A 222 -21.92 3.28 -44.62
N SER A 223 -22.68 3.01 -43.55
CA SER A 223 -24.15 3.06 -43.61
C SER A 223 -24.70 4.45 -43.93
N TRP A 224 -24.07 5.51 -43.39
CA TRP A 224 -24.47 6.89 -43.63
C TRP A 224 -24.19 7.33 -45.08
N LEU A 225 -23.02 6.95 -45.62
CA LEU A 225 -22.66 7.19 -47.02
C LEU A 225 -23.63 6.49 -47.98
N CYS A 226 -24.03 5.24 -47.70
CA CYS A 226 -25.03 4.54 -48.52
C CYS A 226 -26.40 5.23 -48.50
N LYS A 227 -26.87 5.70 -47.34
CA LYS A 227 -28.16 6.41 -47.24
C LYS A 227 -28.15 7.72 -48.03
N ASN A 228 -27.10 8.53 -47.91
CA ASN A 228 -26.98 9.79 -48.64
C ASN A 228 -26.82 9.60 -50.16
N TRP A 229 -26.15 8.54 -50.58
CA TRP A 229 -25.99 8.25 -52.00
C TRP A 229 -27.30 7.80 -52.65
N ALA A 230 -28.10 6.97 -51.95
CA ALA A 230 -29.43 6.58 -52.41
C ALA A 230 -30.35 7.80 -52.55
N GLN A 231 -30.30 8.74 -51.60
CA GLN A 231 -31.14 9.95 -51.63
C GLN A 231 -30.78 10.94 -52.74
N ARG A 232 -29.56 10.89 -53.30
CA ARG A 232 -29.17 11.72 -54.46
C ARG A 232 -29.57 11.13 -55.82
N ARG A 233 -30.00 9.87 -55.85
CA ARG A 233 -30.42 9.18 -57.08
C ARG A 233 -31.93 9.13 -57.28
N ALA A 234 -32.71 9.38 -56.22
CA ALA A 234 -34.15 9.54 -56.27
C ALA A 234 -34.50 11.00 -56.60
#